data_AF-A0A522F4V6-F1
#
_entry.id   AF-A0A522F4V6-F1
#
_cell.length_a   1.000
_cell.length_b   1.000
_cell.length_c   1.000
_cell.angle_alpha   90.00
_cell.angle_beta   90.00
_cell.angle_gamma   90.00
#
_symmetry.space_group_name_H-M   'P 1'
#
loop_
_entity.id
_entity.type
_entity.pdbx_description
1 polymer ?
#
loop_
_entity_poly.entity_id
_entity_poly.type
_entity_poly.pdbx_seq_one_letter_code
_entity_poly.pdbx_strand_id
1 'polypeptide(L)'
;MAFQLPSLSAFIKGAIDTLKRFPLPLAVSVLATGVTIYMLELKWDVQKEFEYLWKIVMCCWLGLSMFLAFSLYSERKNHSAIQKYVLQAIGLALTIGYYFLLPEFKKMTISEGTQYALFSTGLHLLVSFSPFIARGEINGFWQFNKSLFLRFLLSALYSGVLYLGLALALLAIDQLFGVNIKGERYGQLWFFLAGIFNTWFFLAGVPQNLDELETTTDYPKGLKIFTQFVLLPLVTIYLVIL
;
A
#
# COMPACT_ATOMS: atom_id res chain seq x y z
N MET A 1 31.29 -15.55 -2.41
CA MET A 1 30.36 -14.83 -3.30
C MET A 1 30.41 -13.36 -2.89
N ALA A 2 31.04 -12.49 -3.69
CA ALA A 2 31.21 -11.09 -3.33
C ALA A 2 29.86 -10.37 -3.41
N PHE A 3 29.42 -9.76 -2.31
CA PHE A 3 28.20 -8.97 -2.25
C PHE A 3 28.42 -7.70 -3.08
N GLN A 4 28.06 -7.72 -4.37
CA GLN A 4 28.10 -6.51 -5.19
C GLN A 4 26.88 -5.67 -4.82
N LEU A 5 27.12 -4.55 -4.13
CA LEU A 5 26.07 -3.57 -3.90
C LEU A 5 25.56 -3.10 -5.27
N PRO A 6 24.24 -3.16 -5.54
CA PRO A 6 23.70 -2.61 -6.76
C PRO A 6 24.15 -1.15 -6.87
N SER A 7 24.63 -0.75 -8.05
CA SER A 7 25.06 0.62 -8.26
C SER A 7 23.92 1.58 -7.94
N LEU A 8 24.24 2.76 -7.42
CA LEU A 8 23.25 3.81 -7.16
C LEU A 8 22.38 4.09 -8.39
N SER A 9 22.95 3.97 -9.60
CA SER A 9 22.23 4.07 -10.87
C SER A 9 21.14 3.01 -11.05
N ALA A 10 21.36 1.76 -10.64
CA ALA A 10 20.37 0.69 -10.72
C ALA A 10 19.20 0.93 -9.76
N PHE A 11 19.49 1.43 -8.55
CA PHE A 11 18.46 1.82 -7.58
C PHE A 11 17.60 2.99 -8.11
N ILE A 12 18.24 4.05 -8.60
CA ILE A 12 17.54 5.21 -9.18
C ILE A 12 16.68 4.79 -10.38
N LYS A 13 17.21 3.94 -11.26
CA LYS A 13 16.45 3.40 -12.39
C LYS A 13 15.20 2.66 -11.92
N GLY A 14 15.33 1.75 -10.94
CA GLY A 14 14.19 1.03 -10.38
C GLY A 14 13.14 1.96 -9.76
N ALA A 15 13.57 3.04 -9.08
CA ALA A 15 12.67 4.04 -8.53
C ALA A 15 11.90 4.78 -9.65
N ILE A 16 12.59 5.21 -10.71
CA ILE A 16 11.99 5.88 -11.87
C ILE A 16 11.02 4.96 -12.62
N ASP A 17 11.38 3.69 -12.80
CA ASP A 17 10.53 2.71 -13.49
C ASP A 17 9.24 2.45 -12.69
N THR A 18 9.34 2.39 -11.36
CA THR A 18 8.17 2.31 -10.47
C THR A 18 7.28 3.55 -10.60
N LEU A 19 7.88 4.75 -10.66
CA LEU A 19 7.15 6.01 -10.84
C LEU A 19 6.39 6.06 -12.17
N LYS A 20 7.04 5.63 -13.25
CA LYS A 20 6.41 5.56 -14.58
C LYS A 20 5.25 4.57 -14.61
N ARG A 21 5.39 3.44 -13.91
CA ARG A 21 4.36 2.40 -13.86
C ARG A 21 3.15 2.83 -13.02
N PHE A 22 3.39 3.37 -11.83
CA PHE A 22 2.39 3.70 -10.80
C PHE A 22 2.42 5.18 -10.36
N PRO A 23 2.21 6.15 -11.27
CA PRO A 23 2.34 7.57 -10.94
C PRO A 23 1.30 8.04 -9.91
N LEU A 24 0.03 7.65 -10.06
CA LEU A 24 -1.04 8.08 -9.16
C LEU A 24 -1.01 7.42 -7.78
N PRO A 25 -0.78 6.09 -7.65
CA PRO A 25 -0.54 5.48 -6.33
C PRO A 25 0.57 6.18 -5.54
N LEU A 26 1.69 6.50 -6.20
CA LEU A 26 2.78 7.23 -5.56
C LEU A 26 2.42 8.68 -5.26
N ALA A 27 1.73 9.39 -6.16
CA ALA A 27 1.30 10.76 -5.94
C ALA A 27 0.41 10.89 -4.70
N VAL A 28 -0.59 10.01 -4.54
CA VAL A 28 -1.47 10.05 -3.36
C VAL A 28 -0.77 9.60 -2.09
N SER A 29 0.20 8.68 -2.18
CA SER A 29 1.04 8.31 -1.04
C SER A 29 1.90 9.48 -0.57
N VAL A 30 2.56 10.19 -1.48
CA VAL A 30 3.34 11.40 -1.17
C VAL A 30 2.45 12.49 -0.60
N LEU A 31 1.27 12.73 -1.19
CA LEU A 31 0.31 13.72 -0.69
C LEU A 31 -0.17 13.37 0.72
N ALA A 32 -0.63 12.14 0.96
CA ALA A 32 -1.06 11.69 2.29
C ALA A 32 0.05 11.84 3.34
N THR A 33 1.27 11.46 2.97
CA THR A 33 2.44 11.55 3.84
C THR A 33 2.76 13.01 4.18
N GLY A 34 2.83 13.88 3.17
CA GLY A 34 3.10 15.31 3.37
C GLY A 34 2.04 15.99 4.23
N VAL A 35 0.76 15.69 3.97
CA VAL A 35 -0.37 16.19 4.77
C VAL A 35 -0.29 15.68 6.21
N THR A 36 0.02 14.40 6.43
CA THR A 36 0.13 13.84 7.79
C THR A 36 1.33 14.41 8.55
N ILE A 37 2.46 14.61 7.87
CA ILE A 37 3.64 15.30 8.44
C ILE A 37 3.30 16.74 8.83
N TYR A 38 2.56 17.47 7.98
CA TYR A 38 2.07 18.81 8.31
C TYR A 38 1.11 18.79 9.50
N MET A 39 0.20 17.82 9.57
CA MET A 39 -0.72 17.66 10.69
C MET A 39 -0.01 17.41 12.03
N LEU A 40 1.18 16.80 12.04
CA LEU A 40 1.99 16.64 13.26
C LEU A 40 2.54 17.97 13.80
N GLU A 41 2.65 19.00 12.95
CA GLU A 41 3.14 20.32 13.35
C GLU A 41 2.00 21.26 13.79
N LEU A 42 0.75 20.87 13.55
CA LEU A 42 -0.41 21.65 13.96
C LEU A 42 -0.57 21.63 15.48
N LYS A 43 -0.84 22.80 16.04
CA LYS A 43 -1.30 22.91 17.41
C LYS A 43 -2.75 22.42 17.50
N TRP A 44 -3.08 21.75 18.60
CA TRP A 44 -4.39 21.11 18.84
C TRP A 44 -5.59 22.07 18.78
N ASP A 45 -5.37 23.38 18.81
CA ASP A 45 -6.38 24.43 18.74
C ASP A 45 -6.87 24.73 17.30
N VAL A 46 -6.14 24.32 16.26
CA VAL A 46 -6.50 24.59 14.85
C VAL A 46 -7.46 23.51 14.29
N GLN A 47 -8.65 23.42 14.88
CA GLN A 47 -9.60 22.31 14.64
C GLN A 47 -10.11 22.23 13.20
N LYS A 48 -10.40 23.37 12.54
CA LYS A 48 -10.95 23.39 11.18
C LYS A 48 -9.95 22.90 10.13
N GLU A 49 -8.67 23.30 10.24
CA GLU A 49 -7.65 22.83 9.31
C GLU A 49 -7.44 21.32 9.43
N PHE A 50 -7.38 20.82 10.67
CA PHE A 50 -7.24 19.39 10.93
C PHE A 50 -8.36 18.57 10.28
N GLU A 51 -9.61 19.05 10.32
CA GLU A 51 -10.76 18.37 9.71
C GLU A 51 -10.61 18.19 8.20
N TYR A 52 -10.19 19.24 7.47
CA TYR A 52 -9.98 19.15 6.02
C TYR A 52 -8.80 18.23 5.68
N LEU A 53 -7.70 18.35 6.42
CA LEU A 53 -6.49 17.56 6.20
C LEU A 53 -6.72 16.07 6.47
N TRP A 54 -7.45 15.74 7.53
CA TRP A 54 -7.84 14.37 7.85
C TRP A 54 -8.63 13.71 6.71
N LYS A 55 -9.62 14.42 6.14
CA LYS A 55 -10.39 13.92 4.99
C LYS A 55 -9.50 13.68 3.77
N ILE A 56 -8.53 14.55 3.51
CA ILE A 56 -7.56 14.36 2.43
C ILE A 56 -6.77 13.05 2.64
N VAL A 57 -6.27 12.81 3.85
CA VAL A 57 -5.52 11.58 4.18
C VAL A 57 -6.37 10.33 3.97
N MET A 58 -7.63 10.34 4.45
CA MET A 58 -8.57 9.23 4.24
C MET A 58 -8.83 8.96 2.76
N CYS A 59 -9.09 10.00 1.97
CA CYS A 59 -9.31 9.84 0.53
C CYS A 59 -8.05 9.37 -0.20
N CYS A 60 -6.86 9.83 0.19
CA CYS A 60 -5.61 9.37 -0.39
C CYS A 60 -5.34 7.89 -0.05
N TRP A 61 -5.71 7.44 1.15
CA TRP A 61 -5.61 6.03 1.56
C TRP A 61 -6.49 5.13 0.68
N LEU A 62 -7.77 5.49 0.49
CA LEU A 62 -8.65 4.76 -0.44
C LEU A 62 -8.12 4.84 -1.88
N GLY A 63 -7.67 6.03 -2.29
CA GLY A 63 -7.09 6.29 -3.60
C GLY A 63 -5.89 5.40 -3.88
N LEU A 64 -4.99 5.19 -2.91
CA LEU A 64 -3.81 4.33 -3.08
C LEU A 64 -4.20 2.93 -3.57
N SER A 65 -5.15 2.28 -2.88
CA SER A 65 -5.61 0.93 -3.24
C SER A 65 -6.38 0.92 -4.57
N MET A 66 -7.25 1.92 -4.77
CA MET A 66 -8.05 2.01 -5.99
C MET A 66 -7.21 2.27 -7.25
N PHE A 67 -6.29 3.25 -7.21
CA PHE A 67 -5.42 3.57 -8.34
C PHE A 67 -4.45 2.44 -8.67
N LEU A 68 -4.00 1.70 -7.65
CA LEU A 68 -3.20 0.49 -7.85
C LEU A 68 -4.02 -0.59 -8.56
N ALA A 69 -5.22 -0.91 -8.07
CA ALA A 69 -6.11 -1.88 -8.71
C ALA A 69 -6.43 -1.51 -10.16
N PHE A 70 -6.72 -0.22 -10.43
CA PHE A 70 -6.98 0.27 -11.79
C PHE A 70 -5.76 0.20 -12.71
N SER A 71 -4.56 0.44 -12.17
CA SER A 71 -3.31 0.29 -12.91
C SER A 71 -3.10 -1.17 -13.30
N LEU A 72 -3.24 -2.09 -12.34
CA LEU A 72 -3.08 -3.52 -12.55
C LEU A 72 -4.12 -4.11 -13.51
N TYR A 73 -5.38 -3.70 -13.37
CA TYR A 73 -6.44 -4.08 -14.30
C TYR A 73 -6.12 -3.59 -15.73
N SER A 74 -5.70 -2.34 -15.87
CA SER A 74 -5.36 -1.77 -17.18
C SER A 74 -4.14 -2.44 -17.82
N GLU A 75 -3.11 -2.73 -17.02
CA GLU A 75 -1.94 -3.50 -17.46
C GLU A 75 -2.37 -4.89 -17.95
N ARG A 76 -3.19 -5.63 -17.18
CA ARG A 76 -3.61 -6.97 -17.59
C ARG A 76 -4.60 -6.97 -18.77
N LYS A 77 -5.37 -5.91 -18.98
CA LYS A 77 -6.24 -5.78 -20.16
C LYS A 77 -5.53 -5.21 -21.39
N ASN A 78 -4.23 -4.87 -21.31
CA ASN A 78 -3.49 -4.19 -22.36
C ASN A 78 -4.22 -2.93 -22.86
N HIS A 79 -4.82 -2.18 -21.92
CA HIS A 79 -5.52 -0.94 -22.24
C HIS A 79 -4.58 0.08 -22.90
N SER A 80 -5.11 0.84 -23.84
CA SER A 80 -4.40 2.00 -24.39
C SER A 80 -4.16 3.06 -23.29
N ALA A 81 -3.23 3.99 -23.54
CA ALA A 81 -2.95 5.07 -22.60
C ALA A 81 -4.22 5.86 -22.24
N ILE A 82 -5.09 6.13 -23.23
CA ILE A 82 -6.37 6.83 -23.01
C ILE A 82 -7.27 6.05 -22.06
N GLN A 83 -7.47 4.75 -22.30
CA GLN A 83 -8.29 3.89 -21.45
C GLN A 83 -7.76 3.83 -20.01
N LYS A 84 -6.42 3.71 -19.85
CA LYS A 84 -5.77 3.77 -18.54
C LYS A 84 -6.09 5.10 -17.84
N TYR A 85 -5.88 6.24 -18.50
CA TYR A 85 -6.11 7.55 -17.88
C TYR A 85 -7.58 7.84 -17.61
N VAL A 86 -8.51 7.38 -18.44
CA VAL A 86 -9.95 7.48 -18.17
C VAL A 86 -10.30 6.71 -16.89
N LEU A 87 -9.82 5.47 -16.73
CA LEU A 87 -10.08 4.69 -15.53
C LEU A 87 -9.50 5.36 -14.27
N GLN A 88 -8.29 5.93 -14.40
CA GLN A 88 -7.67 6.70 -13.32
C GLN A 88 -8.45 7.99 -12.99
N ALA A 89 -8.97 8.70 -14.00
CA ALA A 89 -9.79 9.90 -13.81
C ALA A 89 -11.12 9.57 -13.12
N ILE A 90 -11.74 8.43 -13.44
CA ILE A 90 -12.91 7.92 -12.72
C ILE A 90 -12.55 7.68 -11.25
N GLY A 91 -11.43 7.02 -10.97
CA GLY A 91 -10.96 6.82 -9.59
C GLY A 91 -10.77 8.14 -8.85
N LEU A 92 -10.18 9.14 -9.51
CA LEU A 92 -9.96 10.45 -8.93
C LEU A 92 -11.30 11.13 -8.61
N ALA A 93 -12.24 11.13 -9.56
CA ALA A 93 -13.58 11.67 -9.36
C ALA A 93 -14.31 10.98 -8.21
N LEU A 94 -14.19 9.66 -8.06
CA LEU A 94 -14.77 8.91 -6.94
C LEU A 94 -14.14 9.32 -5.60
N THR A 95 -12.80 9.45 -5.51
CA THR A 95 -12.15 9.90 -4.26
C THR A 95 -12.50 11.33 -3.88
N ILE A 96 -12.59 12.22 -4.88
CA ILE A 96 -12.99 13.62 -4.67
C ILE A 96 -14.47 13.70 -4.27
N GLY A 97 -15.34 12.93 -4.93
CA GLY A 97 -16.75 12.84 -4.55
C GLY A 97 -16.92 12.35 -3.11
N TYR A 98 -16.17 11.31 -2.73
CA TYR A 98 -16.21 10.77 -1.38
C TYR A 98 -15.69 11.75 -0.31
N TYR A 99 -14.73 12.62 -0.64
CA TYR A 99 -14.27 13.69 0.25
C TYR A 99 -15.43 14.57 0.75
N PHE A 100 -16.35 14.93 -0.14
CA PHE A 100 -17.51 15.76 0.21
C PHE A 100 -18.58 14.98 0.99
N LEU A 101 -18.58 13.66 0.91
CA LEU A 101 -19.49 12.79 1.67
C LEU A 101 -18.97 12.46 3.07
N LEU A 102 -17.66 12.61 3.32
CA LEU A 102 -17.08 12.33 4.63
C LEU A 102 -17.61 13.32 5.68
N PRO A 103 -18.05 12.83 6.87
CA PRO A 103 -18.44 13.71 7.97
C PRO A 103 -17.24 14.49 8.52
N GLU A 104 -17.51 15.55 9.26
CA GLU A 104 -16.47 16.21 10.08
C GLU A 104 -15.86 15.19 11.07
N PHE A 105 -14.55 15.26 11.31
CA PHE A 105 -13.81 14.29 12.12
C PHE A 105 -14.47 14.05 13.49
N LYS A 106 -14.88 15.12 14.18
CA LYS A 106 -15.51 15.05 15.51
C LYS A 106 -16.93 14.50 15.51
N LYS A 107 -17.60 14.50 14.35
CA LYS A 107 -18.98 14.06 14.18
C LYS A 107 -19.07 12.67 13.56
N MET A 108 -17.94 12.05 13.24
CA MET A 108 -17.90 10.74 12.61
C MET A 108 -18.54 9.70 13.55
N THR A 109 -19.66 9.15 13.10
CA THR A 109 -20.39 8.11 13.79
C THR A 109 -19.75 6.74 13.58
N ILE A 110 -20.11 5.76 14.41
CA ILE A 110 -19.68 4.36 14.25
C ILE A 110 -20.12 3.81 12.88
N SER A 111 -21.30 4.21 12.41
CA SER A 111 -21.83 3.78 11.11
C SER A 111 -20.93 4.24 9.95
N GLU A 112 -20.56 5.53 9.94
CA GLU A 112 -19.67 6.10 8.92
C GLU A 112 -18.26 5.51 9.03
N GLY A 113 -17.76 5.28 10.25
CA GLY A 113 -16.49 4.58 10.48
C GLY A 113 -16.49 3.17 9.91
N THR A 114 -17.59 2.44 10.12
CA THR A 114 -17.77 1.09 9.58
C THR A 114 -17.85 1.12 8.06
N GLN A 115 -18.59 2.07 7.47
CA GLN A 115 -18.67 2.23 6.02
C GLN A 115 -17.30 2.50 5.40
N TYR A 116 -16.51 3.42 5.99
CA TYR A 116 -15.15 3.69 5.55
C TYR A 116 -14.26 2.44 5.65
N ALA A 117 -14.35 1.69 6.75
CA ALA A 117 -13.60 0.45 6.93
C ALA A 117 -13.97 -0.61 5.88
N LEU A 118 -15.26 -0.73 5.52
CA LEU A 118 -15.73 -1.60 4.45
C LEU A 118 -15.20 -1.18 3.08
N PHE A 119 -15.21 0.12 2.76
CA PHE A 119 -14.62 0.62 1.51
C PHE A 119 -13.12 0.40 1.45
N SER A 120 -12.40 0.69 2.54
CA SER A 120 -10.96 0.45 2.64
C SER A 120 -10.62 -1.03 2.43
N THR A 121 -11.33 -1.92 3.12
CA THR A 121 -11.14 -3.37 2.99
C THR A 121 -11.50 -3.86 1.58
N GLY A 122 -12.63 -3.40 1.04
CA GLY A 122 -13.07 -3.77 -0.31
C GLY A 122 -12.08 -3.34 -1.39
N LEU A 123 -11.55 -2.12 -1.31
CA LEU A 123 -10.53 -1.62 -2.24
C LEU A 123 -9.19 -2.35 -2.07
N HIS A 124 -8.81 -2.69 -0.84
CA HIS A 124 -7.61 -3.48 -0.60
C HIS A 124 -7.75 -4.89 -1.22
N LEU A 125 -8.90 -5.53 -1.04
CA LEU A 125 -9.21 -6.81 -1.68
C LEU A 125 -9.32 -6.67 -3.20
N LEU A 126 -9.81 -5.54 -3.73
CA LEU A 126 -9.85 -5.30 -5.18
C LEU A 126 -8.47 -5.40 -5.81
N VAL A 127 -7.40 -4.93 -5.14
CA VAL A 127 -6.02 -5.09 -5.62
C VAL A 127 -5.67 -6.57 -5.86
N SER A 128 -6.12 -7.47 -4.97
CA SER A 128 -5.80 -8.91 -4.99
C SER A 128 -6.28 -9.64 -6.26
N PHE A 129 -7.43 -9.24 -6.82
CA PHE A 129 -8.04 -9.93 -7.96
C PHE A 129 -8.23 -9.05 -9.21
N SER A 130 -8.05 -7.74 -9.12
CA SER A 130 -8.22 -6.81 -10.24
C SER A 130 -7.56 -7.27 -11.55
N PRO A 131 -6.29 -7.74 -11.60
CA PRO A 131 -5.72 -8.24 -12.86
C PRO A 131 -6.40 -9.50 -13.41
N PHE A 132 -7.03 -10.33 -12.58
CA PHE A 132 -7.54 -11.66 -12.95
C PHE A 132 -9.05 -11.72 -13.23
N ILE A 133 -9.73 -10.57 -13.29
CA ILE A 133 -11.16 -10.50 -13.57
C ILE A 133 -11.48 -11.16 -14.92
N ALA A 134 -12.32 -12.21 -14.88
CA ALA A 134 -12.82 -12.97 -16.02
C ALA A 134 -11.73 -13.62 -16.90
N ARG A 135 -10.64 -14.12 -16.29
CA ARG A 135 -9.54 -14.80 -17.00
C ARG A 135 -9.50 -16.33 -16.83
N GLY A 136 -9.94 -16.87 -15.70
CA GLY A 136 -9.86 -18.32 -15.41
C GLY A 136 -8.45 -18.84 -15.06
N GLU A 137 -7.49 -17.94 -14.84
CA GLU A 137 -6.08 -18.23 -14.53
C GLU A 137 -5.88 -18.41 -13.02
N ILE A 138 -6.19 -19.60 -12.52
CA ILE A 138 -6.17 -19.88 -11.08
C ILE A 138 -4.73 -19.85 -10.53
N ASN A 139 -3.75 -20.41 -11.25
CA ASN A 139 -2.38 -20.46 -10.74
C ASN A 139 -1.74 -19.06 -10.70
N GLY A 140 -1.91 -18.28 -11.77
CA GLY A 140 -1.44 -16.91 -11.86
C GLY A 140 -2.03 -16.03 -10.76
N PHE A 141 -3.32 -16.18 -10.46
CA PHE A 141 -3.97 -15.50 -9.33
C PHE A 141 -3.30 -15.83 -7.99
N TRP A 142 -3.01 -17.11 -7.72
CA TRP A 142 -2.34 -17.52 -6.48
C TRP A 142 -0.91 -17.02 -6.39
N GLN A 143 -0.13 -17.12 -7.48
CA GLN A 143 1.26 -16.65 -7.50
C GLN A 143 1.33 -15.13 -7.34
N PHE A 144 0.42 -14.40 -7.96
CA PHE A 144 0.30 -12.95 -7.80
C PHE A 144 0.04 -12.57 -6.34
N ASN A 145 -0.95 -13.18 -5.70
CA ASN A 145 -1.30 -12.87 -4.32
C ASN A 145 -0.21 -13.28 -3.32
N LYS A 146 0.43 -14.44 -3.54
CA LYS A 146 1.63 -14.84 -2.79
C LYS A 146 2.72 -13.79 -2.92
N SER A 147 3.00 -13.32 -4.13
CA SER A 147 4.02 -12.30 -4.38
C SER A 147 3.68 -10.99 -3.68
N LEU A 148 2.45 -10.49 -3.80
CA LEU A 148 2.01 -9.27 -3.12
C LEU A 148 2.10 -9.40 -1.61
N PHE A 149 1.65 -10.51 -1.05
CA PHE A 149 1.68 -10.75 0.40
C PHE A 149 3.10 -10.75 0.95
N LEU A 150 4.01 -11.51 0.32
CA LEU A 150 5.42 -11.52 0.71
C LEU A 150 6.07 -10.15 0.53
N ARG A 151 5.71 -9.43 -0.54
CA ARG A 151 6.21 -8.08 -0.77
C ARG A 151 5.72 -7.09 0.28
N PHE A 152 4.47 -7.17 0.70
CA PHE A 152 3.91 -6.36 1.78
C PHE A 152 4.66 -6.59 3.10
N LEU A 153 4.85 -7.85 3.50
CA LEU A 153 5.60 -8.19 4.72
C LEU A 153 7.05 -7.69 4.65
N LEU A 154 7.72 -7.87 3.51
CA LEU A 154 9.10 -7.41 3.33
C LEU A 154 9.20 -5.89 3.38
N SER A 155 8.24 -5.18 2.77
CA SER A 155 8.18 -3.72 2.79
C SER A 155 7.99 -3.18 4.21
N ALA A 156 7.07 -3.79 4.97
CA ALA A 156 6.83 -3.46 6.37
C ALA A 156 8.08 -3.73 7.23
N LEU A 157 8.71 -4.90 7.09
CA LEU A 157 9.94 -5.25 7.79
C LEU A 157 11.06 -4.24 7.51
N TYR A 158 11.32 -3.95 6.23
CA TYR A 158 12.41 -3.05 5.84
C TYR A 158 12.16 -1.62 6.31
N SER A 159 10.92 -1.13 6.21
CA SER A 159 10.55 0.20 6.70
C SER A 159 10.67 0.29 8.21
N GLY A 160 10.25 -0.75 8.94
CA GLY A 160 10.36 -0.82 10.40
C GLY A 160 11.81 -0.87 10.88
N VAL A 161 12.64 -1.73 10.28
CA VAL A 161 14.08 -1.80 10.60
C VAL A 161 14.77 -0.48 10.28
N LEU A 162 14.48 0.12 9.13
CA LEU A 162 15.04 1.42 8.75
C LEU A 162 14.61 2.54 9.71
N TYR A 163 13.34 2.55 10.12
CA TYR A 163 12.83 3.49 11.12
C TYR A 163 13.55 3.32 12.45
N LEU A 164 13.63 2.11 12.98
CA LEU A 164 14.31 1.84 14.26
C LEU A 164 15.77 2.25 14.20
N GLY A 165 16.49 1.90 13.12
CA GLY A 165 17.89 2.28 12.94
C GLY A 165 18.10 3.80 12.91
N LEU A 166 17.26 4.53 12.15
CA LEU A 166 17.36 5.98 12.05
C LEU A 166 16.87 6.69 13.33
N ALA A 167 15.83 6.19 13.99
CA ALA A 167 15.36 6.71 15.26
C ALA A 167 16.43 6.55 16.37
N LEU A 168 17.10 5.40 16.43
CA LEU A 168 18.23 5.20 17.36
C LEU A 168 19.41 6.12 17.03
N ALA A 169 19.68 6.37 15.74
CA ALA A 169 20.71 7.32 15.34
C ALA A 169 20.36 8.76 15.77
N LEU A 170 19.11 9.19 15.62
CA LEU A 170 18.64 10.48 16.11
C LEU A 170 18.78 10.58 17.64
N LEU A 171 18.39 9.53 18.37
CA LEU A 171 18.55 9.48 19.82
C LEU A 171 20.02 9.56 20.25
N ALA A 172 20.92 8.86 19.54
CA ALA A 172 22.35 8.94 19.82
C ALA A 172 22.90 10.35 19.58
N ILE A 173 22.48 11.01 18.50
CA ILE A 173 22.88 12.41 18.23
C ILE A 173 22.40 13.33 19.34
N ASP A 174 21.15 13.17 19.77
CA ASP A 174 20.55 13.95 20.84
C ASP A 174 21.32 13.81 22.16
N GLN A 175 21.65 12.58 22.55
CA GLN A 175 22.35 12.29 23.81
C GLN A 175 23.85 12.64 23.78
N LEU A 176 24.53 12.42 22.65
CA LEU A 176 25.98 12.64 22.55
C LEU A 176 26.34 14.11 22.30
N PHE A 177 25.51 14.84 21.56
CA PHE A 177 25.81 16.21 21.15
C PHE A 177 24.85 17.26 21.75
N GLY A 178 23.84 16.84 22.52
CA GLY A 178 22.93 17.75 23.23
C GLY A 178 22.03 18.58 22.30
N VAL A 179 21.67 18.04 21.13
CA VAL A 179 20.97 18.78 20.06
C VAL A 179 19.49 19.08 20.40
N ASN A 180 18.91 18.38 21.39
CA ASN A 180 17.51 18.49 21.82
C ASN A 180 16.50 18.26 20.66
N ILE A 181 16.52 17.05 20.12
CA ILE A 181 15.66 16.62 19.01
C ILE A 181 14.24 16.40 19.51
N LYS A 182 13.29 17.20 18.99
CA LYS A 182 11.87 17.11 19.37
C LYS A 182 11.21 15.80 18.92
N GLY A 183 10.24 15.33 19.71
CA GLY A 183 9.51 14.09 19.47
C GLY A 183 8.79 14.02 18.12
N GLU A 184 8.29 15.15 17.61
CA GLU A 184 7.62 15.24 16.31
C GLU A 184 8.53 14.76 15.17
N ARG A 185 9.86 14.94 15.27
CA ARG A 185 10.81 14.48 14.25
C ARG A 185 10.80 12.96 14.08
N TYR A 186 10.58 12.21 15.16
CA TYR A 186 10.43 10.76 15.11
C TYR A 186 9.14 10.37 14.38
N GLY A 187 8.03 11.06 14.67
CA GLY A 187 6.76 10.86 13.96
C GLY A 187 6.86 11.18 12.47
N GLN A 188 7.52 12.29 12.11
CA GLN A 188 7.75 12.67 10.72
C GLN A 188 8.60 11.64 9.97
N LEU A 189 9.66 11.14 10.61
CA LEU A 189 10.48 10.06 10.07
C LEU A 189 9.66 8.78 9.87
N TRP A 190 8.80 8.41 10.82
CA TRP A 190 7.91 7.26 10.69
C TRP A 190 6.99 7.40 9.48
N PHE A 191 6.26 8.52 9.36
CA PHE A 191 5.33 8.72 8.24
C PHE A 191 6.04 8.83 6.90
N PHE A 192 7.22 9.44 6.84
CA PHE A 192 8.05 9.44 5.63
C PHE A 192 8.40 8.02 5.19
N LEU A 193 8.84 7.18 6.12
CA LEU A 193 9.23 5.80 5.82
C LEU A 193 8.04 4.90 5.53
N ALA A 194 6.98 4.97 6.33
CA ALA A 194 5.77 4.15 6.18
C ALA A 194 4.91 4.58 4.99
N GLY A 195 4.89 5.87 4.65
CA GLY A 195 4.16 6.40 3.52
C GLY A 195 4.95 6.29 2.24
N ILE A 196 6.05 7.02 2.12
CA ILE A 196 6.79 7.16 0.85
C ILE A 196 7.68 5.95 0.59
N PHE A 197 8.63 5.65 1.49
CA PHE A 197 9.60 4.57 1.26
C PHE A 197 8.92 3.19 1.13
N ASN A 198 8.02 2.86 2.06
CA ASN A 198 7.30 1.59 2.06
C ASN A 198 6.49 1.41 0.78
N THR A 199 5.70 2.41 0.39
CA THR A 199 4.85 2.34 -0.81
C THR A 199 5.72 2.17 -2.06
N TRP A 200 6.80 2.94 -2.18
CA TRP A 200 7.69 2.83 -3.33
C TRP A 200 8.35 1.46 -3.40
N PHE A 201 8.86 0.97 -2.27
CA PHE A 201 9.49 -0.33 -2.17
C PHE A 201 8.48 -1.46 -2.46
N PHE A 202 7.26 -1.37 -1.94
CA PHE A 202 6.19 -2.33 -2.21
C PHE A 202 5.87 -2.38 -3.72
N LEU A 203 5.56 -1.22 -4.32
CA LEU A 203 5.18 -1.10 -5.72
C LEU A 203 6.30 -1.56 -6.68
N ALA A 204 7.56 -1.33 -6.34
CA ALA A 204 8.71 -1.79 -7.12
C ALA A 204 8.80 -3.33 -7.22
N GLY A 205 8.20 -4.07 -6.28
CA GLY A 205 8.18 -5.54 -6.31
C GLY A 205 6.87 -6.15 -6.78
N VAL A 206 5.92 -5.35 -7.26
CA VAL A 206 4.70 -5.86 -7.89
C VAL A 206 5.09 -6.52 -9.22
N PRO A 207 4.69 -7.78 -9.50
CA PRO A 207 5.10 -8.49 -10.72
C PRO A 207 4.77 -7.70 -11.99
N GLN A 208 5.71 -7.63 -12.93
CA GLN A 208 5.54 -6.91 -14.20
C GLN A 208 4.85 -7.78 -15.26
N ASN A 209 5.31 -9.02 -15.46
CA ASN A 209 4.72 -9.93 -16.42
C ASN A 209 3.69 -10.83 -15.74
N LEU A 210 2.43 -10.44 -15.79
CA LEU A 210 1.33 -11.17 -15.14
C LEU A 210 0.96 -12.46 -15.88
N ASP A 211 1.25 -12.55 -17.19
CA ASP A 211 0.98 -13.76 -18.00
C ASP A 211 1.89 -14.93 -17.60
N GLU A 212 3.16 -14.64 -17.29
CA GLU A 212 4.15 -15.65 -16.86
C GLU A 212 3.82 -16.27 -15.49
N LEU A 213 2.95 -15.64 -14.70
CA LEU A 213 2.57 -16.19 -13.40
C LEU A 213 1.76 -17.48 -13.53
N GLU A 214 1.02 -17.68 -14.62
CA GLU A 214 0.25 -18.90 -14.84
C GLU A 214 1.15 -20.11 -15.11
N THR A 215 2.30 -19.91 -15.75
CA THR A 215 3.27 -20.98 -16.04
C THR A 215 4.25 -21.22 -14.89
N THR A 216 4.23 -20.39 -13.86
CA THR A 216 5.09 -20.52 -12.69
C THR A 216 4.64 -21.68 -11.81
N THR A 217 5.46 -22.73 -11.73
CA THR A 217 5.14 -23.97 -10.99
C THR A 217 5.56 -23.94 -9.51
N ASP A 218 6.11 -22.83 -9.03
CA ASP A 218 6.59 -22.65 -7.65
C ASP A 218 5.43 -22.59 -6.65
N TYR A 219 4.82 -23.74 -6.35
CA TYR A 219 3.74 -23.81 -5.39
C TYR A 219 4.27 -23.42 -3.99
N PRO A 220 3.78 -22.34 -3.36
CA PRO A 220 4.26 -21.91 -2.06
C PRO A 220 4.15 -23.05 -1.04
N LYS A 221 5.29 -23.56 -0.57
CA LYS A 221 5.34 -24.66 0.42
C LYS A 221 4.47 -24.36 1.65
N GLY A 222 4.45 -23.11 2.11
CA GLY A 222 3.60 -22.66 3.20
C GLY A 222 2.10 -22.77 2.91
N LEU A 223 1.65 -22.37 1.73
CA LEU A 223 0.24 -22.54 1.32
C LEU A 223 -0.10 -24.02 1.17
N LYS A 224 0.80 -24.84 0.62
CA LYS A 224 0.62 -26.30 0.55
C LYS A 224 0.34 -26.89 1.92
N ILE A 225 1.17 -26.54 2.88
CA ILE A 225 1.06 -27.01 4.26
C ILE A 225 -0.24 -26.52 4.88
N PHE A 226 -0.58 -25.24 4.72
CA PHE A 226 -1.83 -24.68 5.25
C PHE A 226 -3.06 -25.37 4.65
N THR A 227 -3.12 -25.53 3.33
CA THR A 227 -4.26 -26.17 2.68
C THR A 227 -4.38 -27.64 3.06
N GLN A 228 -3.26 -28.37 3.11
CA GLN A 228 -3.24 -29.81 3.39
C GLN A 228 -3.51 -30.15 4.86
N PHE A 229 -2.97 -29.36 5.79
CA PHE A 229 -3.02 -29.68 7.23
C PHE A 229 -4.00 -28.82 8.03
N VAL A 230 -4.52 -27.74 7.47
CA VAL A 230 -5.51 -26.88 8.14
C VAL A 230 -6.84 -26.89 7.39
N LEU A 231 -6.87 -26.45 6.13
CA LEU A 231 -8.14 -26.31 5.40
C LEU A 231 -8.80 -27.65 5.09
N LEU A 232 -8.06 -28.62 4.54
CA LEU A 232 -8.61 -29.94 4.20
C LEU A 232 -9.23 -30.63 5.43
N PRO A 233 -8.54 -30.74 6.58
CA PRO A 233 -9.13 -31.28 7.79
C PRO A 233 -10.39 -30.54 8.25
N LEU A 234 -10.40 -29.19 8.22
CA LEU A 234 -11.58 -28.39 8.56
C LEU A 234 -12.75 -28.67 7.62
N VAL A 235 -12.51 -28.69 6.31
CA VAL A 235 -13.54 -29.01 5.31
C VAL A 235 -14.05 -30.44 5.53
N THR A 236 -13.18 -31.40 5.82
CA THR A 236 -13.58 -32.78 6.15
C THR A 236 -14.46 -32.82 7.39
N ILE A 237 -14.13 -32.09 8.46
CA ILE A 237 -14.98 -31.98 9.66
C ILE A 237 -16.35 -31.43 9.28
N TYR A 238 -16.42 -30.36 8.49
CA TYR A 238 -17.69 -29.80 8.05
C TYR A 238 -18.51 -30.75 7.19
N LEU A 239 -17.87 -31.53 6.30
CA LEU A 239 -18.52 -32.55 5.49
C LEU A 239 -19.01 -33.75 6.31
N VAL A 240 -18.41 -34.04 7.47
CA VAL A 240 -18.88 -35.08 8.40
C VAL A 240 -20.05 -34.57 9.25
N ILE A 241 -20.09 -33.28 9.55
CA ILE A 241 -21.20 -32.65 10.29
C ILE A 241 -22.47 -32.57 9.42
N LEU A 242 -22.31 -32.34 8.12
CA LEU A 242 -23.40 -32.24 7.14
C LEU A 242 -23.99 -33.61 6.80
#